data_AF-A0A3B9YXN3-F1
#
_entry.id   AF-A0A3B9YXN3-F1
#
_cell.length_a   1.000
_cell.length_b   1.000
_cell.length_c   1.000
_cell.angle_alpha   90.00
_cell.angle_beta   90.00
_cell.angle_gamma   90.00
#
_symmetry.space_group_name_H-M   'P 1'
#
loop_
_entity.id
_entity.type
_entity.pdbx_description
1 polymer ?
#
loop_
_entity_poly.entity_id
_entity_poly.type
_entity_poly.pdbx_seq_one_letter_code
_entity_poly.pdbx_strand_id
1 'polypeptide(L)'
;DAAGHCSPLTGGGIALAWRLGRRAGAAVADFLDGSGAHPASVIAKDAPGYGVKGMLRRVADLAPPNWMWNAVFGTSLFKAVTSRIYFHASGSTAPPPSASRGQ
;
A
#
# COMPACT_ATOMS: atom_id res chain seq x y z
N ASP A 1 -6.19 10.96 8.71
CA ASP A 1 -6.83 10.27 9.84
C ASP A 1 -8.22 10.83 10.14
N ALA A 2 -8.34 12.11 10.51
CA ALA A 2 -9.63 12.77 10.74
C ALA A 2 -10.69 12.60 9.63
N ALA A 3 -10.27 12.52 8.36
CA ALA A 3 -11.15 12.30 7.21
C ALA A 3 -11.51 10.81 6.96
N GLY A 4 -11.17 9.89 7.87
CA GLY A 4 -11.39 8.45 7.68
C GLY A 4 -10.53 7.81 6.59
N HIS A 5 -9.50 8.52 6.11
CA HIS A 5 -8.58 8.06 5.05
C HIS A 5 -7.43 7.21 5.59
N CYS A 6 -7.68 6.43 6.64
CA CYS A 6 -6.74 5.41 7.08
C CYS A 6 -7.16 4.05 6.53
N SER A 7 -6.19 3.25 6.11
CA SER A 7 -6.44 1.90 5.61
C SER A 7 -7.18 1.08 6.69
N PRO A 8 -8.41 0.58 6.44
CA PRO A 8 -9.16 -0.15 7.46
C PRO A 8 -8.52 -1.50 7.79
N LEU A 9 -7.69 -2.03 6.90
CA LEU A 9 -7.05 -3.33 7.05
C LEU A 9 -5.73 -3.27 7.83
N THR A 10 -4.96 -2.19 7.67
CA THR A 10 -3.58 -2.11 8.18
C THR A 10 -3.33 -0.92 9.10
N GLY A 11 -4.30 -0.02 9.27
CA GLY A 11 -4.12 1.24 10.02
C GLY A 11 -3.19 2.26 9.35
N GLY A 12 -2.58 1.92 8.22
CA GLY A 12 -1.66 2.82 7.52
C GLY A 12 -2.38 4.02 6.90
N GLY A 13 -2.05 5.24 7.36
CA GLY A 13 -2.64 6.48 6.87
C GLY A 13 -1.66 7.63 6.64
N ILE A 14 -0.41 7.56 7.14
CA ILE A 14 0.53 8.69 7.15
C ILE A 14 0.87 9.19 5.74
N ALA A 15 1.33 8.29 4.86
CA ALA A 15 1.71 8.67 3.49
C ALA A 15 0.51 9.23 2.70
N LEU A 16 -0.69 8.69 2.94
CA LEU A 16 -1.90 9.16 2.29
C LEU A 16 -2.35 10.52 2.84
N ALA A 17 -2.31 10.70 4.16
CA ALA A 17 -2.62 11.96 4.81
C ALA A 17 -1.68 13.07 4.33
N TRP A 18 -0.39 12.78 4.20
CA TRP A 18 0.58 13.73 3.66
C TRP A 18 0.29 14.10 2.20
N ARG A 19 0.01 13.10 1.35
CA ARG A 19 -0.34 13.33 -0.07
C ARG A 19 -1.61 14.17 -0.22
N LEU A 20 -2.66 13.85 0.53
CA LEU A 20 -3.93 14.57 0.50
C LEU A 20 -3.78 15.98 1.07
N GLY A 21 -3.02 16.15 2.16
CA GLY A 21 -2.73 17.46 2.75
C GLY A 21 -1.99 18.37 1.76
N ARG A 22 -0.95 17.87 1.08
CA ARG A 22 -0.21 18.63 0.07
C ARG A 22 -1.11 19.07 -1.09
N ARG A 23 -1.98 18.19 -1.56
CA ARG A 23 -2.86 18.47 -2.70
C ARG A 23 -4.02 19.39 -2.32
N ALA A 24 -4.54 19.27 -1.10
CA ALA A 24 -5.52 20.19 -0.56
C ALA A 24 -4.95 21.61 -0.44
N GLY A 25 -3.73 21.75 0.09
CA GLY A 25 -3.05 23.04 0.18
C GLY A 25 -2.87 23.71 -1.19
N ALA A 26 -2.40 22.96 -2.19
CA ALA A 26 -2.29 23.46 -3.56
C ALA A 26 -3.64 23.90 -4.14
N ALA A 27 -4.68 23.06 -4.00
CA ALA A 27 -6.01 23.38 -4.51
C ALA A 27 -6.65 24.62 -3.86
N VAL A 28 -6.37 24.86 -2.57
CA VAL A 28 -6.82 26.07 -1.87
C VAL A 28 -6.08 27.30 -2.38
N ALA A 29 -4.75 27.22 -2.56
CA ALA A 29 -3.97 28.32 -3.11
C ALA A 29 -4.45 28.71 -4.51
N ASP A 30 -4.59 27.73 -5.42
CA ASP A 30 -5.07 27.96 -6.79
C ASP A 30 -6.47 28.59 -6.81
N PHE A 31 -7.35 28.18 -5.89
CA PHE A 31 -8.70 28.74 -5.77
C PHE A 31 -8.69 30.19 -5.26
N LEU A 32 -7.81 30.52 -4.30
CA LEU A 32 -7.66 31.89 -3.78
C LEU A 32 -7.07 32.84 -4.83
N ASP A 33 -6.17 32.34 -5.68
CA ASP A 33 -5.59 33.09 -6.80
C ASP A 33 -6.54 33.21 -8.01
N GLY A 34 -7.77 32.66 -7.91
CA GLY A 34 -8.79 32.72 -8.96
C GLY A 34 -8.48 31.87 -10.19
N SER A 35 -7.47 31.00 -10.13
CA SER A 35 -6.99 30.17 -11.24
C SER A 35 -7.46 28.70 -11.16
N GLY A 36 -8.01 28.29 -10.02
CA GLY A 36 -8.36 26.90 -9.71
C GLY A 36 -9.86 26.62 -9.58
N ALA A 37 -10.21 25.34 -9.75
CA ALA A 37 -11.54 24.83 -9.42
C ALA A 37 -11.76 24.77 -7.90
N HIS A 38 -13.03 24.69 -7.47
CA HIS A 38 -13.37 24.62 -6.05
C HIS A 38 -12.61 23.47 -5.34
N PRO A 39 -11.89 23.71 -4.22
CA PRO A 39 -10.96 22.75 -3.62
C PRO A 39 -11.59 21.40 -3.28
N ALA A 40 -12.85 21.41 -2.83
CA ALA A 40 -13.58 20.18 -2.51
C ALA A 40 -13.73 19.25 -3.72
N SER A 41 -13.92 19.80 -4.92
CA SER A 41 -14.06 19.00 -6.15
C SER A 41 -12.75 18.34 -6.60
N VAL A 42 -11.62 18.99 -6.31
CA VAL A 42 -10.28 18.49 -6.61
C VAL A 42 -9.92 17.35 -5.67
N ILE A 43 -10.14 17.56 -4.36
CA ILE A 43 -9.79 16.58 -3.32
C ILE A 43 -10.71 15.36 -3.37
N ALA A 44 -12.00 15.53 -3.67
CA ALA A 44 -12.96 14.43 -3.74
C ALA A 44 -12.55 13.34 -4.76
N LYS A 45 -11.89 13.73 -5.85
CA LYS A 45 -11.37 12.79 -6.86
C LYS A 45 -10.24 11.89 -6.34
N ASP A 46 -9.56 12.32 -5.27
CA ASP A 46 -8.43 11.60 -4.69
C ASP A 46 -8.78 10.80 -3.45
N ALA A 47 -10.06 10.82 -3.07
CA ALA A 47 -10.55 10.06 -1.94
C ALA A 47 -10.31 8.56 -2.18
N PRO A 48 -9.69 7.84 -1.22
CA PRO A 48 -9.44 6.42 -1.36
C PRO A 48 -10.75 5.62 -1.29
N GLY A 49 -11.02 4.80 -2.33
CA GLY A 49 -12.06 3.78 -2.29
C GLY A 49 -11.58 2.56 -1.50
N TYR A 50 -11.81 2.51 -0.18
CA TYR A 50 -11.37 1.39 0.66
C TYR A 50 -12.25 0.12 0.59
N GLY A 51 -13.07 -0.04 -0.45
CA GLY A 51 -14.03 -1.16 -0.55
C GLY A 51 -13.40 -2.54 -0.31
N VAL A 52 -12.33 -2.85 -1.07
CA VAL A 52 -11.62 -4.14 -0.95
C VAL A 52 -10.97 -4.31 0.43
N LYS A 53 -10.31 -3.27 0.93
CA LYS A 53 -9.64 -3.33 2.24
C LYS A 53 -10.65 -3.47 3.39
N GLY A 54 -11.81 -2.83 3.28
CA GLY A 54 -12.90 -2.96 4.24
C GLY A 54 -13.51 -4.36 4.22
N MET A 55 -13.67 -4.98 3.04
CA MET A 55 -14.11 -6.37 2.93
C MET A 55 -13.12 -7.33 3.60
N LEU A 56 -11.81 -7.19 3.31
CA LEU A 56 -10.79 -8.00 3.98
C LEU A 56 -10.79 -7.80 5.50
N ARG A 57 -11.01 -6.56 5.96
CA ARG A 57 -11.09 -6.27 7.39
C ARG A 57 -12.25 -7.01 8.04
N ARG A 58 -13.43 -7.02 7.42
CA ARG A 58 -14.61 -7.78 7.87
C ARG A 58 -14.33 -9.28 7.92
N VAL A 59 -13.67 -9.83 6.90
CA VAL A 59 -13.29 -11.26 6.89
C VAL A 59 -12.31 -11.57 8.02
N ALA A 60 -11.34 -10.68 8.28
CA ALA A 60 -10.44 -10.82 9.41
C ALA A 60 -11.16 -10.72 10.76
N ASP A 61 -12.18 -9.86 10.89
CA ASP A 61 -13.02 -9.74 12.09
C ASP A 61 -13.86 -10.99 12.38
N LEU A 62 -14.13 -11.83 11.36
CA LEU A 62 -14.81 -13.12 11.55
C LEU A 62 -13.92 -14.19 12.19
N ALA A 63 -12.66 -13.87 12.51
CA ALA A 63 -11.67 -14.76 13.12
C ALA A 63 -11.65 -16.17 12.47
N PRO A 64 -11.29 -16.29 11.17
CA PRO A 64 -11.35 -17.55 10.47
C PRO A 64 -10.48 -18.61 11.16
N PRO A 65 -10.93 -19.87 11.25
CA PRO A 65 -10.14 -20.96 11.82
C PRO A 65 -8.79 -21.14 11.11
N ASN A 66 -7.75 -21.51 11.86
CA ASN A 66 -6.38 -21.64 11.33
C ASN A 66 -6.24 -22.57 10.11
N TRP A 67 -7.09 -23.58 9.97
CA TRP A 67 -7.05 -24.48 8.83
C TRP A 67 -7.36 -23.76 7.50
N MET A 68 -8.19 -22.72 7.52
CA MET A 68 -8.47 -21.91 6.32
C MET A 68 -7.23 -21.13 5.90
N TRP A 69 -6.51 -20.52 6.85
CA TRP A 69 -5.26 -19.82 6.56
C TRP A 69 -4.20 -20.77 6.00
N ASN A 70 -4.08 -21.97 6.58
CA ASN A 70 -3.17 -22.99 6.09
C ASN A 70 -3.52 -23.45 4.67
N ALA A 71 -4.80 -23.57 4.33
CA ALA A 71 -5.23 -23.89 2.97
C ALA A 71 -4.88 -22.78 1.97
N VAL A 72 -5.12 -21.52 2.34
CA VAL A 72 -4.82 -20.35 1.49
C VAL A 72 -3.31 -20.18 1.28
N PHE A 73 -2.52 -20.28 2.34
CA PHE A 73 -1.07 -20.13 2.26
C PHE A 73 -0.35 -21.38 1.75
N GLY A 74 -0.99 -22.55 1.86
CA GLY A 74 -0.47 -23.82 1.32
C GLY A 74 -0.62 -23.98 -0.19
N THR A 75 -1.36 -23.09 -0.86
CA THR A 75 -1.61 -23.18 -2.31
C THR A 75 -0.35 -22.89 -3.15
N SER A 76 -0.15 -23.64 -4.24
CA SER A 76 0.93 -23.40 -5.22
C SER A 76 0.89 -21.99 -5.82
N LEU A 77 -0.30 -21.41 -5.97
CA LEU A 77 -0.51 -20.03 -6.41
C LEU A 77 0.08 -19.01 -5.42
N PHE A 78 -0.13 -19.19 -4.13
CA PHE A 78 0.41 -18.31 -3.09
C PHE A 78 1.93 -18.34 -3.10
N LYS A 79 2.53 -19.52 -3.26
CA LYS A 79 3.99 -19.70 -3.40
C LYS A 79 4.55 -19.00 -4.64
N ALA A 80 3.84 -19.06 -5.78
CA ALA A 80 4.25 -18.37 -7.00
C ALA A 80 4.20 -16.84 -6.85
N VAL A 81 3.15 -16.31 -6.24
CA VAL A 81 2.98 -14.87 -6.00
C VAL A 81 4.02 -14.35 -5.02
N THR A 82 4.20 -15.02 -3.89
CA THR A 82 5.23 -14.64 -2.89
C THR A 82 6.63 -14.71 -3.48
N SER A 83 6.93 -15.76 -4.26
CA SER A 83 8.21 -15.86 -4.96
C SER A 83 8.42 -14.71 -5.94
N ARG A 84 7.38 -14.30 -6.67
CA ARG A 84 7.46 -13.17 -7.58
C ARG A 84 7.68 -11.84 -6.86
N ILE A 85 7.01 -11.60 -5.73
CA ILE A 85 7.11 -10.33 -5.00
C ILE A 85 8.43 -10.23 -4.23
N TYR A 86 8.85 -11.30 -3.55
CA TYR A 86 10.04 -11.29 -2.69
C TYR A 86 11.33 -11.61 -3.46
N PHE A 87 11.31 -12.53 -4.42
CA PHE A 87 12.52 -12.92 -5.16
C PHE A 87 12.74 -12.16 -6.47
N HIS A 88 11.87 -11.23 -6.88
CA HIS A 88 12.21 -10.30 -7.98
C HIS A 88 13.25 -9.23 -7.57
N ALA A 89 13.50 -9.03 -6.28
CA ALA A 89 14.39 -7.97 -5.80
C ALA A 89 15.84 -8.42 -5.59
N SER A 90 16.17 -9.71 -5.69
CA SER A 90 17.55 -10.20 -5.54
C SER A 90 18.29 -10.19 -6.89
N GLY A 91 18.50 -8.99 -7.42
CA GLY A 91 19.51 -8.70 -8.44
C GLY A 91 20.91 -8.50 -7.85
N SER A 92 21.20 -9.02 -6.65
CA SER A 92 22.55 -9.04 -6.10
C SER A 92 23.25 -10.31 -6.58
N THR A 93 23.75 -10.29 -7.81
CA THR A 93 24.93 -11.07 -8.18
C THR A 93 26.05 -10.56 -7.29
N ALA A 94 26.20 -11.16 -6.11
CA ALA A 94 27.42 -11.02 -5.34
C ALA A 94 28.55 -11.55 -6.25
N PRO A 95 29.59 -10.75 -6.57
CA PRO A 95 30.71 -11.27 -7.34
C PRO A 95 31.31 -12.46 -6.58
N PRO A 96 31.70 -13.55 -7.26
CA PRO A 96 32.31 -14.68 -6.60
C PRO A 96 33.53 -14.18 -5.80
N PRO A 97 33.76 -14.70 -4.58
CA PRO A 97 34.96 -14.33 -3.82
C PRO A 97 36.18 -14.62 -4.70
N SER A 98 36.95 -13.57 -5.01
CA SER A 98 38.23 -13.74 -5.68
C SER A 98 39.06 -14.67 -4.81
N ALA A 99 39.42 -15.83 -5.37
CA ALA A 99 40.34 -16.75 -4.75
C ALA A 99 41.63 -15.97 -4.47
N SER A 100 41.86 -15.61 -3.21
CA SER A 100 43.13 -15.14 -2.72
C SER A 100 44.12 -16.29 -2.94
N ARG A 101 44.86 -16.21 -4.04
CA ARG A 101 45.97 -17.10 -4.37
C ARG A 101 47.06 -16.82 -3.33
N GLY A 102 47.00 -17.57 -2.24
CA GLY A 102 48.06 -17.66 -1.26
C GLY A 102 48.98 -18.81 -1.64
N GLN A 103 50.27 -18.46 -1.78
CA GLN A 103 51.48 -19.28 -1.91
C GLN A 103 51.83 -19.78 -3.31
#